data_AF-A0A931GJI4-F1
#
_entry.id   AF-A0A931GJI4-F1
#
_cell.length_a   1.000
_cell.length_b   1.000
_cell.length_c   1.000
_cell.angle_alpha   90.00
_cell.angle_beta   90.00
_cell.angle_gamma   90.00
#
_symmetry.space_group_name_H-M   'P 1'
#
loop_
_entity.id
_entity.type
_entity.pdbx_description
1 polymer ?
#
loop_
_entity_poly.entity_id
_entity_poly.type
_entity_poly.pdbx_seq_one_letter_code
_entity_poly.pdbx_strand_id
1 'polypeptide(L)'
;MAETSSADRKKAGGRAGPPAEPVTGPVGPLGAVAAEFAGTMILILFGVGVVAQVAGAEIGDHDSIAWAWGLGVTLAIYVAARASGAHLNPAVTFALAVFRDFPWRRVAPYMLAQTAGAFVAALIVRWNYSEVLAKADPGHTIKTQGVFSTLPGNGELPVGTMGGLRDQIIGTAILLFLVLAITDARNDGPAANLAPLMIGLVVVAIGMAWGTNAGYAINPARDFGPRLASFLTGYGGAWRDQYGDLYFWVPIIGPLVGGVLGAGLYKTLIGRFLPGRDEPVPEPAPSPARVPAEPA
;
A
#
# COMPACT_ATOMS: atom_id res chain seq x y z
N MET A 1 -59.63 9.03 -31.55
CA MET A 1 -59.41 8.27 -30.30
C MET A 1 -58.22 8.92 -29.60
N ALA A 2 -58.49 9.38 -28.37
CA ALA A 2 -57.73 10.22 -27.44
C ALA A 2 -56.22 10.45 -27.66
N GLU A 3 -55.86 11.72 -27.89
CA GLU A 3 -54.53 12.28 -27.57
C GLU A 3 -54.35 12.28 -26.05
N THR A 4 -53.31 11.60 -25.56
CA THR A 4 -52.93 11.65 -24.15
C THR A 4 -52.13 12.92 -23.89
N SER A 5 -52.68 13.77 -23.03
CA SER A 5 -52.09 15.05 -22.62
C SER A 5 -50.73 14.86 -21.94
N SER A 6 -49.81 15.76 -22.26
CA SER A 6 -48.48 15.96 -21.64
C SER A 6 -48.50 16.02 -20.10
N ALA A 7 -49.67 16.21 -19.48
CA ALA A 7 -49.86 16.24 -18.04
C ALA A 7 -49.61 14.89 -17.33
N ASP A 8 -49.75 13.74 -18.01
CA ASP A 8 -49.66 12.43 -17.35
C ASP A 8 -48.24 11.85 -17.24
N ARG A 9 -47.24 12.39 -17.97
CA ARG A 9 -45.84 11.93 -17.84
C ARG A 9 -45.11 12.47 -16.61
N LYS A 10 -45.69 13.41 -15.86
CA LYS A 10 -45.03 14.02 -14.68
C LYS A 10 -45.23 13.28 -13.35
N LYS A 11 -45.96 12.15 -13.33
CA LYS A 11 -46.23 11.39 -12.07
C LYS A 11 -45.44 10.09 -11.89
N ALA A 12 -44.57 9.71 -12.81
CA ALA A 12 -43.72 8.50 -12.68
C ALA A 12 -42.28 8.78 -12.24
N GLY A 13 -42.00 9.98 -11.72
CA GLY A 13 -40.72 10.28 -11.06
C GLY A 13 -40.72 9.66 -9.67
N GLY A 14 -40.36 8.37 -9.57
CA GLY A 14 -40.02 7.75 -8.30
C GLY A 14 -38.99 8.64 -7.60
N ARG A 15 -39.39 9.32 -6.53
CA ARG A 15 -38.47 10.08 -5.69
C ARG A 15 -37.44 9.08 -5.20
N ALA A 16 -36.22 9.15 -5.72
CA ALA A 16 -35.08 8.54 -5.05
C ALA A 16 -35.16 9.00 -3.59
N GLY A 17 -35.27 8.04 -2.66
CA GLY A 17 -35.25 8.35 -1.24
C GLY A 17 -34.00 9.20 -0.93
N PRO A 18 -34.02 10.00 0.15
CA PRO A 18 -32.82 10.70 0.57
C PRO A 18 -31.65 9.70 0.59
N PRO A 19 -30.45 10.08 0.11
CA PRO A 19 -29.29 9.20 0.17
C PRO A 19 -29.20 8.67 1.61
N ALA A 20 -29.08 7.35 1.74
CA ALA A 20 -29.00 6.70 3.05
C ALA A 20 -27.96 7.45 3.88
N GLU A 21 -28.34 7.90 5.07
CA GLU A 21 -27.40 8.58 5.95
C GLU A 21 -26.15 7.70 6.10
N PRO A 22 -24.95 8.26 5.93
CA PRO A 22 -23.74 7.48 6.08
C PRO A 22 -23.77 6.81 7.46
N VAL A 23 -23.64 5.49 7.50
CA VAL A 23 -23.64 4.72 8.75
C VAL A 23 -22.42 5.14 9.57
N THR A 24 -22.61 6.02 10.57
CA THR A 24 -21.57 6.74 11.32
C THR A 24 -21.12 6.04 12.61
N GLY A 25 -21.48 4.77 12.80
CA GLY A 25 -21.08 4.02 14.00
C GLY A 25 -19.56 3.74 14.06
N PRO A 26 -18.95 3.75 15.26
CA PRO A 26 -17.55 3.37 15.43
C PRO A 26 -17.35 1.89 15.05
N VAL A 27 -16.34 1.61 14.23
CA VAL A 27 -15.96 0.24 13.89
C VAL A 27 -15.24 -0.40 15.08
N GLY A 28 -15.78 -1.51 15.59
CA GLY A 28 -15.19 -2.23 16.72
C GLY A 28 -13.82 -2.84 16.39
N PRO A 29 -13.04 -3.26 17.42
CA PRO A 29 -11.70 -3.81 17.23
C PRO A 29 -11.63 -4.98 16.23
N LEU A 30 -12.64 -5.86 16.23
CA LEU A 30 -12.72 -6.97 15.29
C LEU A 30 -12.86 -6.49 13.84
N GLY A 31 -13.69 -5.47 13.60
CA GLY A 31 -13.88 -4.91 12.25
C GLY A 31 -12.59 -4.28 11.71
N ALA A 32 -11.82 -3.62 12.57
CA ALA A 32 -10.52 -3.06 12.20
C ALA A 32 -9.49 -4.15 11.86
N VAL A 33 -9.42 -5.22 12.66
CA VAL A 33 -8.52 -6.36 12.41
C VAL A 33 -8.92 -7.09 11.11
N ALA A 34 -10.21 -7.29 10.86
CA ALA A 34 -10.71 -7.89 9.62
C ALA A 34 -10.40 -7.02 8.40
N ALA A 35 -10.49 -5.70 8.52
CA ALA A 35 -10.13 -4.76 7.47
C ALA A 35 -8.63 -4.78 7.14
N GLU A 36 -7.76 -4.86 8.16
CA GLU A 36 -6.32 -5.03 7.94
C GLU A 36 -5.98 -6.34 7.24
N PHE A 37 -6.63 -7.44 7.64
CA PHE A 37 -6.50 -8.72 6.94
C PHE A 37 -6.95 -8.62 5.48
N ALA A 38 -8.15 -8.11 5.23
CA ALA A 38 -8.74 -8.05 3.89
C ALA A 38 -7.98 -7.07 2.98
N GLY A 39 -7.59 -5.90 3.49
CA GLY A 39 -6.80 -4.94 2.76
C GLY A 39 -5.43 -5.50 2.38
N THR A 40 -4.68 -6.07 3.32
CA THR A 40 -3.38 -6.66 3.00
C THR A 40 -3.52 -7.87 2.08
N MET A 41 -4.60 -8.66 2.18
CA MET A 41 -4.90 -9.71 1.22
C MET A 41 -5.07 -9.15 -0.20
N ILE A 42 -5.87 -8.10 -0.39
CA ILE A 42 -6.07 -7.44 -1.71
C ILE A 42 -4.73 -6.91 -2.26
N LEU A 43 -3.95 -6.21 -1.44
CA LEU A 43 -2.62 -5.73 -1.80
C LEU A 43 -1.76 -6.86 -2.41
N ILE A 44 -1.75 -8.01 -1.73
CA ILE A 44 -0.88 -9.13 -2.09
C ILE A 44 -1.42 -9.95 -3.26
N LEU A 45 -2.74 -10.04 -3.45
CA LEU A 45 -3.31 -10.68 -4.64
C LEU A 45 -2.85 -9.98 -5.93
N PHE A 46 -2.87 -8.65 -5.96
CA PHE A 46 -2.35 -7.88 -7.10
C PHE A 46 -0.82 -7.92 -7.17
N GLY A 47 -0.15 -7.67 -6.05
CA GLY A 47 1.30 -7.59 -6.00
C GLY A 47 2.03 -8.90 -6.32
N VAL A 48 1.62 -10.03 -5.71
CA VAL A 48 2.23 -11.34 -6.01
C VAL A 48 1.71 -11.87 -7.35
N GLY A 49 0.45 -11.61 -7.69
CA GLY A 49 -0.14 -12.02 -8.98
C GLY A 49 0.61 -11.45 -10.19
N VAL A 50 0.96 -10.16 -10.18
CA VAL A 50 1.72 -9.56 -11.28
C VAL A 50 3.12 -10.16 -11.39
N VAL A 51 3.80 -10.45 -10.29
CA VAL A 51 5.13 -11.08 -10.36
C VAL A 51 5.02 -12.52 -10.83
N ALA A 52 3.99 -13.26 -10.44
CA ALA A 52 3.72 -14.60 -10.98
C ALA A 52 3.48 -14.56 -12.49
N GLN A 53 2.78 -13.54 -12.98
CA GLN A 53 2.57 -13.33 -14.41
C GLN A 53 3.88 -12.99 -15.15
N VAL A 54 4.70 -12.07 -14.61
CA VAL A 54 5.96 -11.68 -15.26
C VAL A 54 6.99 -12.80 -15.19
N ALA A 55 7.25 -13.36 -14.00
CA ALA A 55 8.30 -14.36 -13.81
C ALA A 55 7.90 -15.77 -14.28
N GLY A 56 6.62 -16.11 -14.23
CA GLY A 56 6.12 -17.43 -14.60
C GLY A 56 5.58 -17.53 -16.02
N ALA A 57 4.90 -16.48 -16.51
CA ALA A 57 4.29 -16.46 -17.84
C ALA A 57 5.00 -15.55 -18.85
N GLU A 58 6.01 -14.78 -18.42
CA GLU A 58 6.75 -13.84 -19.27
C GLU A 58 5.85 -12.76 -19.90
N ILE A 59 4.78 -12.36 -19.18
CA ILE A 59 3.83 -11.32 -19.62
C ILE A 59 3.99 -10.09 -18.73
N GLY A 60 4.54 -9.03 -19.32
CA GLY A 60 4.85 -7.76 -18.64
C GLY A 60 6.33 -7.66 -18.26
N ASP A 61 6.63 -6.62 -17.50
CA ASP A 61 7.99 -6.22 -17.11
C ASP A 61 8.01 -5.55 -15.72
N HIS A 62 9.15 -4.96 -15.34
CA HIS A 62 9.31 -4.24 -14.08
C HIS A 62 8.31 -3.10 -13.90
N ASP A 63 7.95 -2.39 -14.98
CA ASP A 63 6.99 -1.29 -14.92
C ASP A 63 5.59 -1.83 -14.63
N SER A 64 5.19 -2.92 -15.29
CA SER A 64 3.92 -3.59 -14.99
C SER A 64 3.84 -4.05 -13.53
N ILE A 65 4.94 -4.54 -12.97
CA ILE A 65 5.06 -4.91 -11.57
C ILE A 65 4.84 -3.68 -10.68
N ALA A 66 5.58 -2.59 -10.91
CA ALA A 66 5.47 -1.37 -10.10
C ALA A 66 4.04 -0.79 -10.12
N TRP A 67 3.42 -0.73 -11.30
CA TRP A 67 2.03 -0.27 -11.45
C TRP A 67 1.03 -1.14 -10.70
N ALA A 68 1.09 -2.46 -10.88
CA ALA A 68 0.17 -3.38 -10.22
C ALA A 68 0.33 -3.37 -8.69
N TRP A 69 1.55 -3.25 -8.16
CA TRP A 69 1.77 -3.07 -6.72
C TRP A 69 1.11 -1.78 -6.20
N GLY A 70 1.32 -0.65 -6.86
CA GLY A 70 0.72 0.63 -6.44
C GLY A 70 -0.81 0.68 -6.57
N LEU A 71 -1.37 0.08 -7.64
CA LEU A 71 -2.81 -0.09 -7.80
C LEU A 71 -3.38 -1.02 -6.71
N GLY A 72 -2.68 -2.13 -6.40
CA GLY A 72 -3.02 -3.03 -5.31
C GLY A 72 -3.09 -2.30 -3.96
N VAL A 73 -2.11 -1.44 -3.66
CA VAL A 73 -2.12 -0.58 -2.47
C VAL A 73 -3.32 0.36 -2.47
N THR A 74 -3.60 1.03 -3.59
CA THR A 74 -4.74 1.95 -3.73
C THR A 74 -6.06 1.24 -3.38
N LEU A 75 -6.32 0.10 -4.02
CA LEU A 75 -7.53 -0.69 -3.81
C LEU A 75 -7.62 -1.23 -2.37
N ALA A 76 -6.51 -1.70 -1.84
CA ALA A 76 -6.44 -2.19 -0.46
C ALA A 76 -6.77 -1.08 0.56
N ILE A 77 -6.28 0.14 0.34
CA ILE A 77 -6.61 1.28 1.20
C ILE A 77 -8.11 1.60 1.09
N TYR A 78 -8.69 1.63 -0.12
CA TYR A 78 -10.14 1.84 -0.26
C TYR A 78 -10.98 0.78 0.46
N VAL A 79 -10.51 -0.47 0.51
CA VAL A 79 -11.18 -1.56 1.26
C VAL A 79 -11.14 -1.32 2.76
N ALA A 80 -10.00 -0.89 3.31
CA ALA A 80 -9.76 -0.91 4.75
C ALA A 80 -9.90 0.46 5.45
N ALA A 81 -9.80 1.58 4.73
CA ALA A 81 -9.55 2.90 5.31
C ALA A 81 -10.58 3.31 6.37
N ARG A 82 -11.88 3.14 6.07
CA ARG A 82 -12.96 3.51 7.02
C ARG A 82 -12.94 2.66 8.29
N ALA A 83 -12.56 1.39 8.17
CA ALA A 83 -12.69 0.42 9.25
C ALA A 83 -11.46 0.36 10.17
N SER A 84 -10.25 0.51 9.62
CA SER A 84 -9.01 0.35 10.38
C SER A 84 -8.06 1.55 10.32
N GLY A 85 -8.28 2.48 9.39
CA GLY A 85 -7.28 3.47 8.97
C GLY A 85 -6.34 2.96 7.87
N ALA A 86 -6.53 1.72 7.38
CA ALA A 86 -5.73 1.08 6.34
C ALA A 86 -4.21 1.19 6.55
N HIS A 87 -3.70 0.62 7.64
CA HIS A 87 -2.26 0.59 7.84
C HIS A 87 -1.59 -0.37 6.86
N LEU A 88 -2.15 -1.58 6.74
CA LEU A 88 -1.83 -2.64 5.77
C LEU A 88 -0.36 -3.10 5.75
N ASN A 89 0.42 -2.59 6.71
CA ASN A 89 1.86 -2.65 6.77
C ASN A 89 2.32 -2.55 8.23
N PRO A 90 3.10 -3.52 8.74
CA PRO A 90 3.65 -3.46 10.08
C PRO A 90 4.54 -2.23 10.33
N ALA A 91 5.33 -1.79 9.35
CA ALA A 91 6.16 -0.59 9.47
C ALA A 91 5.32 0.68 9.64
N VAL A 92 4.21 0.79 8.90
CA VAL A 92 3.24 1.90 9.05
C VAL A 92 2.59 1.85 10.42
N THR A 93 2.09 0.68 10.83
CA THR A 93 1.46 0.48 12.15
C THR A 93 2.39 0.87 13.29
N PHE A 94 3.65 0.46 13.21
CA PHE A 94 4.66 0.78 14.22
C PHE A 94 4.98 2.28 14.25
N ALA A 95 5.23 2.90 13.09
CA ALA A 95 5.53 4.32 13.00
C ALA A 95 4.38 5.20 13.52
N LEU A 96 3.12 4.83 13.23
CA LEU A 96 1.95 5.53 13.74
C LEU A 96 1.79 5.38 15.26
N ALA A 97 2.18 4.25 15.84
CA ALA A 97 2.19 4.07 17.29
C ALA A 97 3.26 4.95 17.98
N VAL A 98 4.37 5.20 17.29
CA VAL A 98 5.46 6.06 17.79
C VAL A 98 5.12 7.55 17.64
N PHE A 99 4.48 7.97 16.54
CA PHE A 99 4.38 9.40 16.18
C PHE A 99 2.96 9.97 16.06
N ARG A 100 1.91 9.14 16.01
CA ARG A 100 0.53 9.56 15.71
C ARG A 100 -0.50 8.97 16.69
N ASP A 101 -0.07 8.68 17.91
CA ASP A 101 -0.92 8.21 19.02
C ASP A 101 -1.75 6.95 18.72
N PHE A 102 -1.29 6.11 17.78
CA PHE A 102 -1.96 4.84 17.54
C PHE A 102 -1.80 3.92 18.77
N PRO A 103 -2.88 3.35 19.33
CA PRO A 103 -2.79 2.61 20.59
C PRO A 103 -1.87 1.40 20.49
N TRP A 104 -0.82 1.35 21.32
CA TRP A 104 0.15 0.24 21.36
C TRP A 104 -0.49 -1.14 21.52
N ARG A 105 -1.62 -1.25 22.23
CA ARG A 105 -2.38 -2.50 22.40
C ARG A 105 -2.95 -3.05 21.08
N ARG A 106 -3.06 -2.23 20.04
CA ARG A 106 -3.56 -2.61 18.71
C ARG A 106 -2.47 -2.95 17.71
N VAL A 107 -1.20 -2.66 18.03
CA VAL A 107 -0.06 -2.86 17.12
C VAL A 107 0.09 -4.34 16.75
N ALA A 108 0.22 -5.23 17.74
CA ALA A 108 0.39 -6.65 17.46
C ALA A 108 -0.83 -7.27 16.73
N PRO A 109 -2.10 -7.02 17.15
CA PRO A 109 -3.27 -7.50 16.39
C PRO A 109 -3.29 -7.06 14.92
N TYR A 110 -2.91 -5.81 14.63
CA TYR A 110 -2.82 -5.30 13.26
C TYR A 110 -1.73 -6.03 12.47
N MET A 111 -0.52 -6.13 13.01
CA MET A 111 0.61 -6.79 12.34
C MET A 111 0.34 -8.27 12.04
N LEU A 112 -0.31 -8.97 12.97
CA LEU A 112 -0.71 -10.37 12.78
C LEU A 112 -1.78 -10.49 11.70
N ALA A 113 -2.79 -9.63 11.69
CA ALA A 113 -3.85 -9.64 10.68
C ALA A 113 -3.30 -9.34 9.27
N GLN A 114 -2.44 -8.34 9.15
CA GLN A 114 -1.76 -7.99 7.89
C GLN A 114 -0.95 -9.19 7.37
N THR A 115 -0.14 -9.80 8.25
CA THR A 115 0.69 -10.95 7.88
C THR A 115 -0.14 -12.16 7.49
N ALA A 116 -1.23 -12.44 8.21
CA ALA A 116 -2.16 -13.51 7.86
C ALA A 116 -2.86 -13.27 6.52
N GLY A 117 -3.31 -12.03 6.26
CA GLY A 117 -3.90 -11.66 4.97
C GLY A 117 -2.93 -11.82 3.81
N ALA A 118 -1.67 -11.40 4.00
CA ALA A 118 -0.61 -11.59 3.02
C ALA A 118 -0.29 -13.06 2.75
N PHE A 119 -0.20 -13.87 3.82
CA PHE A 119 0.00 -15.31 3.73
C PHE A 119 -1.11 -16.00 2.93
N VAL A 120 -2.38 -15.71 3.24
CA VAL A 120 -3.53 -16.30 2.55
C VAL A 120 -3.58 -15.88 1.07
N ALA A 121 -3.37 -14.59 0.77
CA ALA A 121 -3.30 -14.11 -0.60
C ALA A 121 -2.21 -14.82 -1.42
N ALA A 122 -1.02 -15.03 -0.85
CA ALA A 122 0.05 -15.74 -1.52
C ALA A 122 -0.30 -17.21 -1.81
N LEU A 123 -1.00 -17.90 -0.89
CA LEU A 123 -1.51 -19.25 -1.16
C LEU A 123 -2.53 -19.27 -2.31
N ILE A 124 -3.42 -18.28 -2.36
CA ILE A 124 -4.38 -18.14 -3.47
C ILE A 124 -3.65 -17.94 -4.80
N VAL A 125 -2.66 -17.04 -4.86
CA VAL A 125 -1.87 -16.82 -6.08
C VAL A 125 -1.08 -18.08 -6.46
N ARG A 126 -0.44 -18.74 -5.48
CA ARG A 126 0.30 -19.99 -5.66
C ARG A 126 -0.58 -21.11 -6.20
N TRP A 127 -1.85 -21.16 -5.81
CA TRP A 127 -2.82 -22.11 -6.37
C TRP A 127 -3.22 -21.71 -7.79
N ASN A 128 -3.59 -20.45 -8.02
CA ASN A 128 -4.03 -19.95 -9.33
C ASN A 128 -2.96 -20.07 -10.43
N TYR A 129 -1.68 -19.91 -10.07
CA TYR A 129 -0.55 -19.99 -11.01
C TYR A 129 0.18 -21.35 -10.95
N SER A 130 -0.46 -22.41 -10.45
CA SER A 130 0.21 -23.71 -10.22
C SER A 130 0.87 -24.26 -11.49
N GLU A 131 0.14 -24.31 -12.60
CA GLU A 131 0.63 -24.85 -13.87
C GLU A 131 1.69 -23.95 -14.51
N VAL A 132 1.51 -22.64 -14.41
CA VAL A 132 2.44 -21.63 -14.94
C VAL A 132 3.78 -21.71 -14.21
N LEU A 133 3.76 -21.71 -12.87
CA LEU A 133 4.97 -21.79 -12.06
C LEU A 133 5.64 -23.15 -12.18
N ALA A 134 4.88 -24.25 -12.24
CA ALA A 134 5.43 -25.58 -12.45
C ALA A 134 6.11 -25.73 -13.82
N LYS A 135 5.59 -25.08 -14.87
CA LYS A 135 6.25 -25.02 -16.18
C LYS A 135 7.52 -24.19 -16.14
N ALA A 136 7.48 -23.03 -15.50
CA ALA A 136 8.62 -22.09 -15.45
C ALA A 136 9.77 -22.58 -14.58
N ASP A 137 9.45 -23.23 -13.45
CA ASP A 137 10.40 -23.75 -12.47
C ASP A 137 9.81 -24.97 -11.73
N PRO A 138 9.92 -26.19 -12.32
CA PRO A 138 9.38 -27.42 -11.72
C PRO A 138 9.95 -27.74 -10.34
N GLY A 139 11.12 -27.20 -10.00
CA GLY A 139 11.82 -27.44 -8.74
C GLY A 139 11.49 -26.45 -7.63
N HIS A 140 10.70 -25.41 -7.91
CA HIS A 140 10.43 -24.30 -6.96
C HIS A 140 11.73 -23.73 -6.36
N THR A 141 12.64 -23.33 -7.25
CA THR A 141 13.95 -22.80 -6.92
C THR A 141 13.94 -21.28 -6.81
N ILE A 142 15.12 -20.68 -6.69
CA ILE A 142 15.29 -19.23 -6.64
C ILE A 142 14.74 -18.52 -7.89
N LYS A 143 14.65 -19.21 -9.04
CA LYS A 143 14.15 -18.67 -10.30
C LYS A 143 12.74 -18.08 -10.19
N THR A 144 11.84 -18.73 -9.45
CA THR A 144 10.47 -18.22 -9.22
C THR A 144 10.18 -17.87 -7.76
N GLN A 145 11.15 -18.04 -6.84
CA GLN A 145 11.01 -17.60 -5.44
C GLN A 145 10.71 -16.10 -5.32
N GLY A 146 11.25 -15.28 -6.25
CA GLY A 146 11.02 -13.84 -6.33
C GLY A 146 9.55 -13.43 -6.50
N VAL A 147 8.68 -14.36 -6.93
CA VAL A 147 7.23 -14.14 -6.99
C VAL A 147 6.65 -13.81 -5.62
N PHE A 148 7.08 -14.55 -4.60
CA PHE A 148 6.49 -14.47 -3.27
C PHE A 148 7.27 -13.54 -2.36
N SER A 149 8.59 -13.54 -2.42
CA SER A 149 9.42 -12.82 -1.45
C SER A 149 10.57 -12.10 -2.12
N THR A 150 11.03 -10.98 -1.55
CA THR A 150 12.12 -10.21 -2.13
C THR A 150 13.47 -10.81 -1.77
N LEU A 151 14.45 -10.52 -2.62
CA LEU A 151 15.84 -10.95 -2.52
C LEU A 151 16.74 -9.73 -2.77
N PRO A 152 17.94 -9.67 -2.17
CA PRO A 152 18.86 -8.61 -2.47
C PRO A 152 19.29 -8.73 -3.94
N GLY A 153 19.36 -7.60 -4.66
CA GLY A 153 19.67 -7.57 -6.08
C GLY A 153 18.67 -8.32 -6.95
N ASN A 154 17.44 -8.50 -6.45
CA ASN A 154 16.40 -9.33 -7.06
C ASN A 154 16.85 -10.78 -7.35
N GLY A 155 17.86 -11.27 -6.62
CA GLY A 155 18.42 -12.62 -6.81
C GLY A 155 19.49 -12.73 -7.91
N GLU A 156 19.72 -11.67 -8.70
CA GLU A 156 20.58 -11.71 -9.89
C GLU A 156 21.77 -10.74 -9.82
N LEU A 157 21.58 -9.57 -9.20
CA LEU A 157 22.59 -8.52 -9.12
C LEU A 157 23.53 -8.71 -7.92
N PRO A 158 24.76 -8.15 -7.96
CA PRO A 158 25.78 -8.32 -6.91
C PRO A 158 25.50 -7.48 -5.65
N VAL A 159 24.25 -7.48 -5.19
CA VAL A 159 23.83 -6.80 -3.96
C VAL A 159 23.72 -7.84 -2.86
N GLY A 160 24.49 -7.65 -1.78
CA GLY A 160 24.41 -8.51 -0.60
C GLY A 160 23.40 -8.03 0.44
N THR A 161 23.24 -8.82 1.50
CA THR A 161 22.31 -8.57 2.62
C THR A 161 22.37 -7.14 3.18
N MET A 162 23.57 -6.57 3.41
CA MET A 162 23.70 -5.19 3.92
C MET A 162 23.27 -4.12 2.91
N GLY A 163 23.50 -4.37 1.61
CA GLY A 163 23.03 -3.50 0.54
C GLY A 163 21.49 -3.47 0.48
N GLY A 164 20.87 -4.65 0.62
CA GLY A 164 19.42 -4.77 0.73
C GLY A 164 18.85 -4.10 1.99
N LEU A 165 19.52 -4.24 3.14
CA LEU A 165 19.08 -3.56 4.37
C LEU A 165 19.07 -2.04 4.22
N ARG A 166 20.14 -1.46 3.65
CA ARG A 166 20.21 -0.02 3.37
C ARG A 166 19.06 0.42 2.46
N ASP A 167 18.82 -0.32 1.39
CA ASP A 167 17.72 -0.05 0.45
C ASP A 167 16.36 -0.06 1.15
N GLN A 168 16.07 -1.08 1.95
CA GLN A 168 14.80 -1.22 2.65
C GLN A 168 14.57 -0.13 3.71
N ILE A 169 15.62 0.34 4.37
CA ILE A 169 15.54 1.49 5.28
C ILE A 169 15.17 2.76 4.51
N ILE A 170 15.87 3.05 3.40
CA ILE A 170 15.65 4.26 2.61
C ILE A 170 14.26 4.25 1.96
N GLY A 171 13.89 3.17 1.27
CA GLY A 171 12.60 3.06 0.59
C GLY A 171 11.43 3.20 1.56
N THR A 172 11.53 2.60 2.75
CA THR A 172 10.46 2.71 3.75
C THR A 172 10.44 4.08 4.44
N ALA A 173 11.59 4.74 4.59
CA ALA A 173 11.63 6.12 5.08
C ALA A 173 10.93 7.08 4.09
N ILE A 174 11.18 6.91 2.78
CA ILE A 174 10.48 7.66 1.73
C ILE A 174 8.97 7.40 1.80
N LEU A 175 8.56 6.13 1.91
CA LEU A 175 7.16 5.74 2.04
C LEU A 175 6.49 6.46 3.22
N LEU A 176 7.03 6.34 4.43
CA LEU A 176 6.40 6.90 5.62
C LEU A 176 6.44 8.43 5.64
N PHE A 177 7.50 9.04 5.10
CA PHE A 177 7.56 10.49 4.95
C PHE A 177 6.41 11.00 4.08
N LEU A 178 6.21 10.40 2.90
CA LEU A 178 5.19 10.82 1.94
C LEU A 178 3.78 10.45 2.40
N VAL A 179 3.57 9.28 3.01
CA VAL A 179 2.28 8.89 3.58
C VAL A 179 1.84 9.90 4.63
N LEU A 180 2.74 10.31 5.54
CA LEU A 180 2.41 11.35 6.52
C LEU A 180 2.16 12.70 5.85
N ALA A 181 2.93 13.08 4.83
CA ALA A 181 2.71 14.34 4.11
C ALA A 181 1.34 14.39 3.41
N ILE A 182 0.90 13.28 2.82
CA ILE A 182 -0.38 13.14 2.11
C ILE A 182 -1.56 13.12 3.08
N THR A 183 -1.38 12.54 4.27
CA THR A 183 -2.47 12.32 5.24
C THR A 183 -2.52 13.36 6.35
N ASP A 184 -1.56 14.29 6.42
CA ASP A 184 -1.60 15.38 7.38
C ASP A 184 -2.62 16.44 6.94
N ALA A 185 -3.75 16.52 7.65
CA ALA A 185 -4.82 17.47 7.35
C ALA A 185 -4.40 18.95 7.47
N ARG A 186 -3.23 19.24 8.05
CA ARG A 186 -2.66 20.60 8.14
C ARG A 186 -1.84 20.97 6.90
N ASN A 187 -1.55 19.98 6.06
CA ASN A 187 -0.86 20.16 4.80
C ASN A 187 -1.89 20.27 3.65
N ASP A 188 -1.45 20.75 2.48
CA ASP A 188 -2.29 20.78 1.29
C ASP A 188 -2.40 19.36 0.68
N GLY A 189 -3.28 18.57 1.29
CA GLY A 189 -3.50 17.17 0.94
C GLY A 189 -4.48 16.98 -0.23
N PRO A 190 -4.46 15.80 -0.87
CA PRO A 190 -5.36 15.51 -1.98
C PRO A 190 -6.83 15.52 -1.53
N ALA A 191 -7.65 16.32 -2.23
CA ALA A 191 -9.09 16.41 -2.00
C ALA A 191 -9.85 15.18 -2.53
N ALA A 192 -11.16 15.14 -2.30
CA ALA A 192 -12.10 14.17 -2.91
C ALA A 192 -11.73 12.68 -2.73
N ASN A 193 -11.20 12.31 -1.56
CA ASN A 193 -10.81 10.93 -1.24
C ASN A 193 -9.73 10.36 -2.19
N LEU A 194 -8.85 11.21 -2.73
CA LEU A 194 -7.74 10.79 -3.60
C LEU A 194 -6.48 10.36 -2.84
N ALA A 195 -6.45 10.50 -1.50
CA ALA A 195 -5.31 10.07 -0.69
C ALA A 195 -4.91 8.59 -0.93
N PRO A 196 -5.83 7.62 -1.04
CA PRO A 196 -5.50 6.23 -1.37
C PRO A 196 -4.77 6.09 -2.72
N LEU A 197 -5.22 6.82 -3.74
CA LEU A 197 -4.59 6.82 -5.06
C LEU A 197 -3.17 7.39 -4.99
N MET A 198 -2.99 8.51 -4.30
CA MET A 198 -1.67 9.13 -4.16
C MET A 198 -0.70 8.23 -3.40
N ILE A 199 -1.15 7.54 -2.35
CA ILE A 199 -0.32 6.57 -1.62
C ILE A 199 0.05 5.38 -2.53
N GLY A 200 -0.88 4.90 -3.36
CA GLY A 200 -0.56 3.89 -4.36
C GLY A 200 0.50 4.36 -5.37
N LEU A 201 0.37 5.59 -5.88
CA LEU A 201 1.36 6.19 -6.78
C LEU A 201 2.73 6.39 -6.12
N VAL A 202 2.79 6.66 -4.82
CA VAL A 202 4.05 6.63 -4.05
C VAL A 202 4.70 5.25 -4.12
N VAL A 203 3.91 4.18 -3.99
CA VAL A 203 4.44 2.81 -4.10
C VAL A 203 4.90 2.49 -5.54
N VAL A 204 4.18 2.97 -6.57
CA VAL A 204 4.66 2.89 -7.97
C VAL A 204 6.01 3.58 -8.10
N ALA A 205 6.12 4.83 -7.63
CA ALA A 205 7.35 5.62 -7.73
C ALA A 205 8.52 4.97 -7.00
N ILE A 206 8.30 4.40 -5.80
CA ILE A 206 9.31 3.64 -5.07
C ILE A 206 9.70 2.37 -5.85
N GLY A 207 8.75 1.64 -6.42
CA GLY A 207 9.04 0.45 -7.22
C GLY A 207 9.88 0.75 -8.46
N MET A 208 9.59 1.85 -9.16
CA MET A 208 10.34 2.27 -10.34
C MET A 208 11.73 2.80 -10.01
N ALA A 209 11.91 3.52 -8.89
CA ALA A 209 13.17 4.20 -8.58
C ALA A 209 14.08 3.43 -7.60
N TRP A 210 13.51 2.60 -6.73
CA TRP A 210 14.20 1.92 -5.62
C TRP A 210 13.95 0.40 -5.62
N GLY A 211 13.42 -0.16 -6.71
CA GLY A 211 13.09 -1.58 -6.76
C GLY A 211 14.26 -2.52 -7.07
N THR A 212 15.35 -2.01 -7.64
CA THR A 212 16.45 -2.85 -8.16
C THR A 212 17.25 -3.56 -7.07
N ASN A 213 17.52 -2.90 -5.94
CA ASN A 213 18.48 -3.41 -4.96
C ASN A 213 17.90 -4.44 -3.99
N ALA A 214 16.59 -4.44 -3.74
CA ALA A 214 15.95 -5.40 -2.81
C ALA A 214 14.44 -5.59 -3.04
N GLY A 215 13.96 -5.33 -4.27
CA GLY A 215 12.56 -5.56 -4.64
C GLY A 215 11.55 -4.69 -3.88
N TYR A 216 11.99 -3.56 -3.32
CA TYR A 216 11.16 -2.57 -2.61
C TYR A 216 10.11 -3.18 -1.67
N ALA A 217 10.48 -4.16 -0.84
CA ALA A 217 9.51 -4.83 0.04
C ALA A 217 8.73 -3.84 0.92
N ILE A 218 9.43 -2.90 1.58
CA ILE A 218 8.93 -1.74 2.35
C ILE A 218 7.78 -2.00 3.35
N ASN A 219 7.47 -3.28 3.57
CA ASN A 219 6.34 -3.78 4.32
C ASN A 219 6.66 -5.20 4.82
N PRO A 220 6.84 -5.39 6.15
CA PRO A 220 7.17 -6.69 6.70
C PRO A 220 6.14 -7.79 6.43
N ALA A 221 4.83 -7.47 6.44
CA ALA A 221 3.77 -8.45 6.16
C ALA A 221 3.78 -8.90 4.70
N ARG A 222 4.04 -7.95 3.78
CA ARG A 222 4.12 -8.18 2.33
C ARG A 222 5.23 -9.13 1.94
N ASP A 223 6.31 -9.20 2.71
CA ASP A 223 7.39 -10.14 2.46
C ASP A 223 7.23 -11.43 3.27
N PHE A 224 7.09 -11.32 4.60
CA PHE A 224 7.12 -12.48 5.47
C PHE A 224 5.95 -13.45 5.25
N GLY A 225 4.72 -12.93 5.06
CA GLY A 225 3.54 -13.78 4.83
C GLY A 225 3.69 -14.63 3.57
N PRO A 226 3.92 -14.01 2.40
CA PRO A 226 4.17 -14.75 1.16
C PRO A 226 5.42 -15.63 1.20
N ARG A 227 6.51 -15.19 1.86
CA ARG A 227 7.71 -16.02 2.06
C ARG A 227 7.39 -17.31 2.80
N LEU A 228 6.64 -17.23 3.91
CA LEU A 228 6.19 -18.40 4.65
C LEU A 228 5.29 -19.30 3.79
N ALA A 229 4.35 -18.72 3.03
CA ALA A 229 3.50 -19.49 2.10
C ALA A 229 4.33 -20.24 1.05
N SER A 230 5.34 -19.58 0.46
CA SER A 230 6.23 -20.21 -0.52
C SER A 230 7.03 -21.36 0.09
N PHE A 231 7.57 -21.17 1.29
CA PHE A 231 8.29 -22.23 2.01
C PHE A 231 7.43 -23.47 2.23
N LEU A 232 6.18 -23.29 2.70
CA LEU A 232 5.25 -24.39 2.94
C LEU A 232 4.76 -25.07 1.65
N THR A 233 4.93 -24.44 0.49
CA THR A 233 4.43 -24.94 -0.81
C THR A 233 5.55 -25.37 -1.77
N GLY A 234 6.77 -25.57 -1.26
CA GLY A 234 7.86 -26.25 -1.96
C GLY A 234 9.16 -25.46 -2.09
N TYR A 235 9.18 -24.16 -1.81
CA TYR A 235 10.38 -23.32 -1.93
C TYR A 235 11.29 -23.48 -0.71
N GLY A 236 12.08 -24.56 -0.64
CA GLY A 236 12.94 -24.84 0.51
C GLY A 236 14.01 -23.77 0.80
N GLY A 237 14.39 -22.98 -0.21
CA GLY A 237 15.34 -21.86 -0.11
C GLY A 237 14.74 -20.54 0.38
N ALA A 238 13.43 -20.46 0.65
CA ALA A 238 12.71 -19.20 0.88
C ALA A 238 13.27 -18.30 1.99
N TRP A 239 14.04 -18.83 2.94
CA TRP A 239 14.62 -18.06 4.06
C TRP A 239 15.99 -17.43 3.73
N ARG A 240 16.59 -17.83 2.61
CA ARG A 240 17.96 -17.47 2.22
C ARG A 240 18.00 -16.66 0.94
N ASP A 241 19.07 -15.90 0.76
CA ASP A 241 19.39 -15.21 -0.49
C ASP A 241 20.12 -16.12 -1.51
N GLN A 242 20.45 -15.56 -2.67
CA GLN A 242 21.18 -16.22 -3.75
C GLN A 242 22.59 -16.67 -3.37
N TYR A 243 23.13 -16.16 -2.25
CA TYR A 243 24.45 -16.54 -1.72
C TYR A 243 24.34 -17.59 -0.60
N GLY A 244 23.11 -17.92 -0.17
CA GLY A 244 22.83 -18.89 0.88
C GLY A 244 22.75 -18.29 2.28
N ASP A 245 22.85 -16.97 2.42
CA ASP A 245 22.76 -16.26 3.70
C ASP A 245 21.30 -16.06 4.12
N LEU A 246 21.04 -16.03 5.43
CA LEU A 246 19.69 -15.74 5.93
C LEU A 246 19.30 -14.29 5.63
N TYR A 247 18.23 -14.12 4.84
CA TYR A 247 17.80 -12.81 4.35
C TYR A 247 16.41 -12.38 4.84
N PHE A 248 15.56 -13.31 5.26
CA PHE A 248 14.15 -13.03 5.62
C PHE A 248 13.94 -11.92 6.66
N TRP A 249 14.95 -11.64 7.49
CA TRP A 249 14.88 -10.61 8.52
C TRP A 249 15.07 -9.19 7.95
N VAL A 250 15.71 -9.04 6.79
CA VAL A 250 15.99 -7.73 6.18
C VAL A 250 14.70 -6.99 5.80
N PRO A 251 13.72 -7.61 5.09
CA PRO A 251 12.43 -6.99 4.81
C PRO A 251 11.54 -6.76 6.04
N ILE A 252 11.98 -7.15 7.24
CA ILE A 252 11.30 -6.88 8.51
C ILE A 252 11.97 -5.70 9.21
N ILE A 253 13.26 -5.83 9.51
CA ILE A 253 14.00 -4.84 10.29
C ILE A 253 14.20 -3.56 9.49
N GLY A 254 14.56 -3.66 8.21
CA GLY A 254 14.78 -2.50 7.34
C GLY A 254 13.54 -1.59 7.31
N PRO A 255 12.35 -2.11 7.00
CA PRO A 255 11.14 -1.31 7.01
C PRO A 255 10.73 -0.77 8.39
N LEU A 256 10.88 -1.53 9.48
CA LEU A 256 10.56 -1.02 10.82
C LEU A 256 11.45 0.18 11.20
N VAL A 257 12.74 0.10 10.91
CA VAL A 257 13.69 1.20 11.14
C VAL A 257 13.39 2.37 10.20
N GLY A 258 13.27 2.10 8.90
CA GLY A 258 12.98 3.10 7.87
C GLY A 258 11.68 3.85 8.14
N GLY A 259 10.62 3.16 8.54
CA GLY A 259 9.32 3.76 8.83
C GLY A 259 9.38 4.78 9.97
N VAL A 260 10.09 4.46 11.05
CA VAL A 260 10.33 5.39 12.18
C VAL A 260 11.16 6.59 11.72
N LEU A 261 12.23 6.36 10.96
CA LEU A 261 13.08 7.43 10.45
C LEU A 261 12.30 8.37 9.52
N GLY A 262 11.55 7.84 8.56
CA GLY A 262 10.74 8.63 7.62
C GLY A 262 9.68 9.46 8.33
N ALA A 263 8.96 8.85 9.28
CA ALA A 263 7.96 9.55 10.07
C ALA A 263 8.57 10.66 10.94
N GLY A 264 9.70 10.38 11.59
CA GLY A 264 10.45 11.35 12.40
C GLY A 264 11.00 12.51 11.55
N LEU A 265 11.52 12.22 10.36
CA LEU A 265 11.98 13.22 9.41
C LEU A 265 10.83 14.11 8.94
N TYR A 266 9.67 13.57 8.59
CA TYR A 266 8.51 14.38 8.22
C TYR A 266 8.10 15.32 9.36
N LYS A 267 7.98 14.79 10.58
CA LYS A 267 7.63 15.59 11.77
C LYS A 267 8.62 16.73 12.00
N THR A 268 9.91 16.46 11.84
CA THR A 268 10.98 17.42 12.13
C THR A 268 11.19 18.43 11.01
N LEU A 269 11.08 18.02 9.75
CA LEU A 269 11.41 18.88 8.61
C LEU A 269 10.20 19.68 8.11
N ILE A 270 8.99 19.13 8.22
CA ILE A 270 7.77 19.72 7.67
C ILE A 270 6.72 19.91 8.78
N GLY A 271 6.32 18.83 9.45
CA GLY A 271 5.14 18.80 10.32
C GLY A 271 5.19 19.76 11.51
N ARG A 272 6.38 20.15 11.99
CA ARG A 272 6.56 21.14 13.07
C ARG A 272 6.36 22.60 12.63
N PHE A 273 6.35 22.86 11.33
CA PHE A 273 6.19 24.19 10.73
C PHE A 273 4.79 24.41 10.13
N LEU A 274 3.95 23.38 10.12
CA LEU A 274 2.55 23.52 9.70
C LEU A 274 1.71 24.14 10.82
N PRO A 275 0.68 24.93 10.47
CA PRO A 275 -0.18 25.60 11.45
C PRO A 275 -0.78 24.62 12.47
N GLY A 276 -1.00 25.10 13.68
CA GLY A 276 -1.76 24.36 14.69
C GLY A 276 -3.18 24.02 14.18
N ARG A 277 -3.77 22.92 14.67
CA ARG A 277 -5.16 22.55 14.28
C ARG A 277 -6.20 23.63 14.62
N ASP A 278 -5.87 24.52 15.55
CA ASP A 278 -6.73 25.59 16.05
C ASP A 278 -6.30 26.99 15.57
N GLU A 279 -5.27 27.08 14.72
CA GLU A 279 -4.86 28.36 14.14
C GLU A 279 -5.76 28.69 12.93
N PRO A 280 -6.35 29.89 12.85
CA PRO A 280 -7.17 30.28 11.72
C PRO A 280 -6.33 30.25 10.44
N VAL A 281 -6.83 29.54 9.42
CA VAL A 281 -6.24 29.54 8.08
C VAL A 281 -6.23 30.99 7.57
N PRO A 282 -5.06 31.56 7.20
CA PRO A 282 -5.01 32.89 6.63
C PRO A 282 -5.90 32.97 5.40
N GLU A 283 -6.79 33.97 5.37
CA GLU A 283 -7.69 34.17 4.23
C GLU A 283 -6.84 34.37 2.96
N PRO A 284 -7.16 33.68 1.84
CA PRO A 284 -6.39 33.83 0.62
C PRO A 284 -6.37 35.31 0.21
N ALA A 285 -5.16 35.80 -0.12
CA ALA A 285 -4.98 37.19 -0.51
C ALA A 285 -6.00 37.57 -1.61
N PRO A 286 -6.67 38.73 -1.51
CA PRO A 286 -7.68 39.12 -2.47
C PRO A 286 -7.06 39.11 -3.87
N SER A 287 -7.73 38.42 -4.81
CA SER A 287 -7.33 38.40 -6.22
C SER A 287 -7.05 39.84 -6.66
N PRO A 288 -5.91 40.12 -7.34
CA PRO A 288 -5.66 41.45 -7.87
C PRO A 288 -6.88 41.87 -8.69
N ALA A 289 -7.43 43.03 -8.35
CA ALA A 289 -8.60 43.58 -9.03
C ALA A 289 -8.31 43.55 -10.53
N ARG A 290 -9.23 42.95 -11.32
CA ARG A 290 -9.13 43.01 -12.78
C ARG A 290 -9.06 44.48 -13.16
N VAL A 291 -7.91 44.90 -13.68
CA VAL A 291 -7.75 46.23 -14.28
C VAL A 291 -8.84 46.34 -15.34
N PRO A 292 -9.74 47.34 -15.26
CA PRO A 292 -10.74 47.55 -16.29
C PRO A 292 -10.02 47.68 -17.64
N ALA A 293 -10.45 46.89 -18.63
CA ALA A 293 -9.93 47.05 -19.98
C ALA A 293 -10.18 48.48 -20.44
N GLU A 294 -9.14 49.17 -20.90
CA GLU A 294 -9.28 50.48 -21.52
C GLU A 294 -10.24 50.39 -22.72
N PRO A 295 -11.20 51.32 -22.85
CA PRO A 295 -12.06 51.35 -24.01
C PRO A 295 -11.22 51.66 -25.26
N ALA A 296 -11.47 50.88 -26.32
CA ALA A 296 -10.82 50.96 -27.63
C ALA A 296 -11.13 52.26 -28.38
#